data_AF-A0AB34GJ91-F1
#
_entry.id   AF-A0AB34GJ91-F1
#
_cell.length_a   1.000
_cell.length_b   1.000
_cell.length_c   1.000
_cell.angle_alpha   90.00
_cell.angle_beta   90.00
_cell.angle_gamma   90.00
#
_symmetry.space_group_name_H-M   'P 1'
#
loop_
_entity.id
_entity.type
_entity.pdbx_description
1 polymer ?
#
loop_
_entity_poly.entity_id
_entity_poly.type
_entity_poly.pdbx_seq_one_letter_code
_entity_poly.pdbx_strand_id
1 'polypeptide(L)' 'MSSNPTAWSDVIQNWFEEHHNFVYGEGPKSSSAIVGHYTQLVWYSSFRVGCGIAYCLNQKSLKYFYICQYCPA' A
#
# COMPACT_ATOMS: atom_id res chain seq x y z
N MET A 1 7.14 5.24 0.11
CA MET A 1 7.71 6.47 0.69
C MET A 1 7.63 7.59 -0.35
N SER A 2 7.61 8.85 0.06
CA SER A 2 7.50 10.00 -0.85
C SER A 2 8.54 11.07 -0.52
N SER A 3 8.90 11.89 -1.51
CA SER A 3 9.78 13.05 -1.32
C SER A 3 9.07 14.22 -0.65
N ASN A 4 7.75 14.33 -0.83
CA ASN A 4 6.90 15.38 -0.27
C ASN A 4 5.74 14.75 0.52
N PRO A 5 5.05 15.53 1.37
CA PRO A 5 3.75 15.11 1.90
C PRO A 5 2.80 14.80 0.73
N THR A 6 2.08 13.70 0.84
CA THR A 6 1.17 13.14 -0.16
C THR A 6 -0.15 12.86 0.55
N ALA A 7 -1.28 13.18 -0.08
CA ALA A 7 -2.57 12.94 0.53
C ALA A 7 -2.78 11.44 0.75
N TRP A 8 -3.44 11.05 1.85
CA TRP A 8 -3.73 9.64 2.13
C TRP A 8 -4.57 8.99 1.02
N SER A 9 -5.46 9.74 0.37
CA SER A 9 -6.21 9.27 -0.80
C SER A 9 -5.28 8.80 -1.91
N ASP A 10 -4.22 9.54 -2.20
CA ASP A 10 -3.29 9.22 -3.29
C ASP A 10 -2.40 8.03 -2.92
N VAL A 11 -2.00 7.92 -1.64
CA VAL A 11 -1.25 6.77 -1.13
C VAL A 11 -2.07 5.49 -1.22
N ILE A 12 -3.33 5.54 -0.78
CA ILE A 12 -4.26 4.40 -0.85
C ILE A 12 -4.57 4.05 -2.30
N GLN A 13 -4.80 5.05 -3.15
CA GLN A 13 -5.01 4.83 -4.58
C GLN A 13 -3.79 4.13 -5.21
N ASN A 14 -2.57 4.58 -4.90
CA ASN A 14 -1.34 3.96 -5.42
C ASN A 14 -1.20 2.48 -5.01
N TRP A 15 -1.58 2.13 -3.77
CA TRP A 15 -1.65 0.74 -3.33
C TRP A 15 -2.76 -0.05 -4.05
N PHE A 16 -3.88 0.59 -4.36
CA PHE A 16 -4.99 -0.02 -5.09
C PHE A 16 -4.64 -0.30 -6.56
N GLU A 17 -3.85 0.55 -7.22
CA GLU A 17 -3.45 0.42 -8.64
C GLU A 17 -2.79 -0.94 -8.96
N GLU A 18 -2.26 -1.66 -7.98
CA GLU A 18 -1.76 -3.02 -8.17
C GLU A 18 -2.83 -4.00 -8.69
N HIS A 19 -4.12 -3.67 -8.57
CA HIS A 19 -5.22 -4.43 -9.16
C HIS A 19 -5.04 -4.63 -10.68
N HIS A 20 -4.39 -3.70 -11.37
CA HIS A 20 -4.12 -3.81 -12.81
C HIS A 20 -3.24 -5.03 -13.14
N ASN A 21 -2.46 -5.52 -12.18
CA ASN A 21 -1.58 -6.68 -12.29
C ASN A 21 -2.10 -7.92 -11.57
N PHE A 22 -3.36 -7.91 -11.10
CA PHE A 22 -3.99 -9.02 -10.39
C PHE A 22 -5.10 -9.69 -11.23
N VAL A 23 -5.25 -11.00 -11.08
CA VAL A 23 -6.34 -11.80 -11.64
C VAL A 23 -6.98 -12.59 -10.50
N TYR A 24 -8.28 -12.42 -10.29
CA TYR A 24 -9.00 -13.12 -9.23
C TYR A 24 -8.99 -14.63 -9.46
N GLY A 25 -8.69 -15.41 -8.41
CA GLY A 25 -8.56 -16.87 -8.48
C GLY A 25 -7.21 -17.38 -8.97
N GLU A 26 -6.35 -16.51 -9.54
CA GLU A 26 -5.04 -16.89 -10.06
C GLU A 26 -3.89 -16.18 -9.33
N GLY A 27 -4.07 -14.91 -8.98
CA GLY A 27 -3.05 -14.07 -8.33
C GLY A 27 -2.39 -13.08 -9.30
N PRO A 28 -1.07 -12.82 -9.16
CA PRO A 28 -0.36 -11.86 -10.01
C PRO A 28 -0.30 -12.31 -11.50
N LYS A 29 -0.46 -11.37 -12.44
CA LYS A 29 -0.35 -11.60 -13.90
C LYS A 29 1.04 -12.07 -14.36
N SER A 30 2.07 -11.82 -13.55
CA SER A 30 3.44 -12.27 -13.78
C SER A 30 4.12 -12.57 -12.45
N SER A 31 5.17 -13.41 -12.46
CA SER A 31 5.91 -13.76 -11.24
C SER A 31 6.59 -12.57 -10.55
N SER A 32 6.81 -11.46 -11.27
CA SER A 32 7.41 -10.23 -10.75
C SER A 32 6.39 -9.18 -10.33
N ALA A 33 5.10 -9.38 -10.60
CA ALA A 33 4.06 -8.42 -10.26
C ALA A 33 3.83 -8.38 -8.73
N ILE A 34 3.83 -7.17 -8.18
CA ILE A 34 3.47 -6.91 -6.78
C ILE A 34 1.97 -6.62 -6.75
N VAL A 35 1.25 -7.38 -5.92
CA VAL A 35 -0.21 -7.26 -5.73
C VAL A 35 -0.61 -7.21 -4.25
N GLY A 36 0.37 -7.28 -3.35
CA GLY A 36 0.15 -7.45 -1.92
C GLY A 36 -0.60 -6.28 -1.28
N HIS A 37 -0.34 -5.05 -1.72
CA HIS A 37 -1.02 -3.87 -1.18
C HIS A 37 -2.47 -3.86 -1.61
N TYR A 38 -2.76 -4.13 -2.89
CA TYR A 38 -4.13 -4.25 -3.38
C TYR A 38 -4.88 -5.36 -2.64
N THR A 39 -4.30 -6.57 -2.56
CA THR A 39 -4.97 -7.70 -1.91
C THR A 39 -5.25 -7.44 -0.44
N GLN A 40 -4.36 -6.73 0.27
CA GLN A 40 -4.58 -6.35 1.66
C GLN A 40 -5.71 -5.32 1.80
N LEU A 41 -5.80 -4.35 0.89
CA LEU A 41 -6.87 -3.33 0.90
C LEU A 41 -8.27 -3.95 0.74
N VAL A 42 -8.39 -5.01 -0.07
CA VAL A 42 -9.67 -5.67 -0.37
C VAL A 42 -9.86 -6.98 0.41
N TRP A 43 -9.06 -7.22 1.45
CA TRP A 43 -9.08 -8.47 2.19
C TRP A 43 -10.31 -8.59 3.08
N TYR A 44 -11.13 -9.63 2.85
CA TYR A 44 -12.47 -9.73 3.46
C TYR A 44 -12.45 -9.75 4.99
N SER A 45 -11.42 -10.36 5.60
CA SER A 45 -11.34 -10.51 7.05
C SER A 45 -10.68 -9.31 7.74
N SER A 46 -10.08 -8.37 6.99
CA SER A 46 -9.40 -7.21 7.55
C SER A 46 -10.39 -6.06 7.79
N PHE A 47 -11.07 -6.08 8.92
CA PHE A 47 -12.14 -5.12 9.24
C PHE A 47 -11.68 -3.93 10.12
N ARG A 48 -10.40 -3.91 10.54
CA ARG A 48 -9.79 -2.79 11.26
C ARG A 48 -8.55 -2.32 10.51
N VAL A 49 -8.36 -1.00 10.46
CA VAL A 49 -7.18 -0.37 9.88
C VAL A 49 -6.68 0.75 10.78
N GLY A 50 -5.36 0.87 10.92
CA GLY A 50 -4.68 1.99 11.58
C GLY A 50 -3.51 2.45 10.74
N CYS A 51 -3.36 3.76 10.55
CA CYS A 51 -2.36 4.34 9.65
C CYS A 51 -1.53 5.42 10.33
N GLY A 52 -0.30 5.62 9.85
CA GLY A 52 0.62 6.62 10.35
C GLY A 52 1.62 7.08 9.29
N ILE A 53 2.11 8.31 9.46
CA ILE A 53 3.16 8.91 8.62
C ILE A 53 4.34 9.33 9.50
N ALA A 54 5.56 9.09 9.03
CA ALA A 54 6.78 9.56 9.65
C ALA A 54 7.60 10.41 8.67
N TYR A 55 8.17 11.51 9.18
CA TYR A 55 9.20 12.27 8.47
C TYR A 55 10.60 11.79 8.87
N CYS A 56 11.32 11.20 7.92
CA CYS A 56 12.63 10.58 8.11
C CYS A 56 13.76 11.55 7.71
N LEU A 57 14.25 12.33 8.68
CA LEU A 57 15.29 13.35 8.49
C LEU A 57 16.56 12.85 7.78
N ASN A 58 16.97 11.60 8.04
CA ASN A 58 18.20 11.02 7.51
C ASN A 58 18.06 10.43 6.09
N GLN A 59 16.86 10.47 5.51
CA GLN A 59 16.63 10.01 4.14
C GLN A 59 16.93 11.12 3.13
N LYS A 60 17.73 10.80 2.11
CA LYS A 60 18.20 11.79 1.12
C LYS A 60 17.11 12.26 0.17
N SER A 61 16.22 11.36 -0.27
CA SER A 61 15.20 11.65 -1.29
C SER A 61 13.78 11.39 -0.80
N LEU A 62 13.52 10.21 -0.24
CA LEU A 62 12.20 9.79 0.21
C LEU A 62 12.07 10.04 1.72
N LYS A 63 11.63 11.24 2.07
CA LYS A 63 11.59 11.68 3.47
C LYS A 63 10.28 11.33 4.20
N TYR A 64 9.22 10.96 3.49
CA TYR A 64 7.92 10.68 4.10
C TYR A 64 7.60 9.19 3.98
N PHE A 65 7.44 8.53 5.11
CA PHE A 65 7.13 7.10 5.19
C PHE A 65 5.71 6.90 5.70
N TYR A 66 4.90 6.22 4.88
CA TYR A 66 3.48 5.94 5.13
C TYR A 66 3.32 4.46 5.45
N ILE A 67 2.56 4.17 6.51
CA ILE A 67 2.29 2.81 6.97
C ILE A 67 0.80 2.72 7.29
N CYS A 68 0.17 1.62 6.88
CA CYS A 68 -1.10 1.17 7.42
C CYS A 68 -0.97 -0.28 7.90
N GLN A 69 -1.59 -0.60 9.02
CA GLN A 69 -1.72 -1.95 9.55
C GLN A 69 -3.19 -2.35 9.53
N TYR A 70 -3.45 -3.59 9.11
CA TYR A 70 -4.77 -4.17 8.97
C TYR A 70 -4.93 -5.31 9.97
N CYS A 71 -6.12 -5.44 10.57
CA CYS A 71 -6.39 -6.44 11.60
C CYS A 71 -7.78 -7.08 11.42
N PRO A 72 -7.89 -8.42 11.50
CA PRO A 72 -6.82 -9.41 11.28
C PRO A 72 -6.02 -9.15 9.99
N ALA A 73 -4.81 -9.72 9.95
CA ALA A 73 -4.00 -9.77 8.73
C ALA A 73 -4.69 -10.63 7.66
#